data_AF-A0A6B8J859-F1
#
_entry.id   AF-A0A6B8J859-F1
#
_cell.length_a   1.000
_cell.length_b   1.000
_cell.length_c   1.000
_cell.angle_alpha   90.00
_cell.angle_beta   90.00
_cell.angle_gamma   90.00
#
_symmetry.space_group_name_H-M   'P 1'
#
loop_
_entity.id
_entity.type
_entity.pdbx_description
1 polymer ?
#
loop_
_entity_poly.entity_id
_entity_poly.type
_entity_poly.pdbx_seq_one_letter_code
_entity_poly.pdbx_strand_id
1 'polypeptide(L)'
;MSGLLITWRRPALAFVVLLVLPSVQAGEQKTQEDAAPCIEVQVNGERIPAWECLQRKLAPPAKSAKSPALPEAERLMRQPGNQLMQYNLEGTRQRMGDAFGRSVVPQRPAR
;
A
#
# COMPACT_ATOMS: atom_id res chain seq x y z
N MET A 1 44.43 61.77 26.34
CA MET A 1 43.63 60.74 27.01
C MET A 1 43.17 59.75 25.95
N SER A 2 43.58 58.49 26.09
CA SER A 2 43.06 57.26 25.44
C SER A 2 43.10 57.24 23.89
N GLY A 3 43.83 56.38 23.18
CA GLY A 3 44.36 55.04 23.48
C GLY A 3 43.74 54.03 22.48
N LEU A 4 44.60 53.19 21.86
CA LEU A 4 44.36 52.03 20.95
C LEU A 4 44.27 52.36 19.46
N LEU A 5 45.34 52.24 18.65
CA LEU A 5 46.19 51.09 18.28
C LEU A 5 45.47 49.94 17.53
N ILE A 6 45.70 49.91 16.21
CA ILE A 6 46.30 48.80 15.44
C ILE A 6 45.51 47.48 15.24
N THR A 7 45.60 47.00 13.99
CA THR A 7 45.39 45.62 13.43
C THR A 7 43.94 45.14 13.25
N TRP A 8 43.44 44.95 12.03
CA TRP A 8 43.79 43.89 11.05
C TRP A 8 43.90 42.50 11.70
N ARG A 9 42.79 41.74 11.73
CA ARG A 9 42.76 40.29 11.45
C ARG A 9 41.32 39.72 11.49
N ARG A 10 40.82 39.41 10.28
CA ARG A 10 40.07 38.20 9.88
C ARG A 10 38.93 37.70 10.80
N PRO A 11 37.66 37.88 10.41
CA PRO A 11 36.57 36.99 10.80
C PRO A 11 36.19 36.07 9.62
N ALA A 12 37.16 35.35 9.01
CA ALA A 12 36.88 34.32 8.01
C ALA A 12 36.74 32.90 8.61
N LEU A 13 36.80 32.79 9.95
CA LEU A 13 36.79 31.50 10.66
C LEU A 13 35.43 31.13 11.29
N ALA A 14 34.40 31.97 11.15
CA ALA A 14 33.07 31.68 11.70
C ALA A 14 32.18 30.84 10.77
N PHE A 15 32.55 30.65 9.51
CA PHE A 15 31.68 29.98 8.51
C PHE A 15 31.90 28.46 8.38
N VAL A 16 32.94 27.89 9.00
CA VAL A 16 33.31 26.48 8.80
C VAL A 16 32.69 25.53 9.83
N VAL A 17 32.16 26.03 10.95
CA VAL A 17 31.65 25.16 12.04
C VAL A 17 30.18 24.74 11.85
N LEU A 18 29.44 25.35 10.91
CA LEU A 18 28.02 25.02 10.66
C LEU A 18 27.79 23.85 9.68
N LEU A 19 28.84 23.24 9.13
CA LEU A 19 28.73 22.12 8.18
C LEU A 19 28.99 20.73 8.78
N VAL A 20 29.25 20.62 10.08
CA VAL A 20 29.55 19.33 10.74
C VAL A 20 28.56 19.06 11.87
N LEU A 21 27.27 19.09 11.55
CA LEU A 21 26.25 18.40 12.35
C LEU A 21 25.71 17.25 11.49
N PRO A 22 26.12 15.99 11.74
CA PRO A 22 25.45 14.86 11.14
C PRO A 22 24.02 14.87 11.69
N SER A 23 23.05 15.01 10.79
CA SER A 23 21.64 14.81 11.09
C SER A 23 21.44 13.34 11.46
N VAL A 24 21.69 13.00 12.72
CA VAL A 24 21.19 11.77 13.33
C VAL A 24 19.69 11.98 13.52
N GLN A 25 18.93 11.80 12.44
CA GLN A 25 17.50 11.57 12.50
C GLN A 25 17.32 10.19 13.14
N ALA A 26 17.17 10.20 14.47
CA ALA A 26 16.61 9.10 15.22
C ALA A 26 15.16 8.90 14.78
N GLY A 27 14.93 7.81 14.06
CA GLY A 27 13.62 7.50 13.52
C GLY A 27 13.67 6.33 12.54
N GLU A 28 14.27 5.20 12.93
CA GLU A 28 13.89 3.90 12.38
C GLU A 28 12.41 3.63 12.75
N GLN A 29 11.49 4.26 12.02
CA GLN A 29 10.20 3.63 11.80
C GLN A 29 10.34 2.82 10.52
N LYS A 30 10.61 1.52 10.73
CA LYS A 30 10.46 0.45 9.74
C LYS A 30 9.25 0.74 8.85
N THR A 31 9.51 1.19 7.63
CA THR A 31 8.64 0.86 6.51
C THR A 31 8.80 -0.63 6.28
N GLN A 32 8.15 -1.44 7.12
CA GLN A 32 7.92 -2.84 6.86
C GLN A 32 6.79 -2.95 5.84
N GLU A 33 7.01 -2.36 4.65
CA GLU A 33 6.22 -2.64 3.44
C GLU A 33 6.93 -3.62 2.51
N ASP A 34 8.11 -4.13 2.88
CA ASP A 34 8.53 -5.46 2.43
C ASP A 34 7.77 -6.50 3.26
N ALA A 35 6.49 -6.67 2.91
CA ALA A 35 5.67 -7.76 3.44
C ALA A 35 6.39 -9.08 3.11
N ALA A 36 6.87 -9.79 4.13
CA ALA A 36 7.56 -11.06 3.98
C ALA A 36 6.85 -11.95 2.94
N PRO A 37 7.60 -12.63 2.05
CA PRO A 37 7.01 -13.51 1.05
C PRO A 37 6.17 -14.58 1.76
N CYS A 38 4.99 -14.90 1.21
CA CYS A 38 4.22 -16.03 1.71
C CYS A 38 4.91 -17.30 1.24
N ILE A 39 5.50 -18.04 2.17
CA ILE A 39 6.27 -19.26 1.87
C ILE A 39 5.39 -20.48 2.18
N GLU A 40 5.25 -21.38 1.22
CA GLU A 40 4.63 -22.69 1.45
C GLU A 40 5.70 -23.71 1.85
N VAL A 41 5.38 -24.58 2.80
CA VAL A 41 6.28 -25.64 3.27
C VAL A 41 5.65 -26.99 2.99
N GLN A 42 6.45 -27.94 2.49
CA GLN A 42 6.00 -29.32 2.30
C GLN A 42 6.61 -30.20 3.39
N VAL A 43 5.77 -30.93 4.12
CA VAL A 43 6.20 -31.89 5.16
C VAL A 43 5.61 -33.25 4.80
N ASN A 44 6.46 -34.27 4.68
CA ASN A 44 6.02 -35.64 4.35
C ASN A 44 5.17 -35.75 3.07
N GLY A 45 5.43 -34.89 2.07
CA GLY A 45 4.67 -34.87 0.82
C GLY A 45 3.40 -34.01 0.87
N GLU A 46 2.96 -33.58 2.04
CA GLU A 46 1.80 -32.70 2.20
C GLU A 46 2.21 -31.23 2.17
N ARG A 47 1.55 -30.43 1.32
CA ARG A 47 1.79 -28.99 1.22
C ARG A 47 0.97 -28.26 2.29
N ILE A 48 1.65 -27.53 3.16
CA ILE A 48 1.06 -26.67 4.18
C ILE A 48 1.07 -25.25 3.63
N PRO A 49 -0.08 -24.72 3.17
CA PRO A 49 -0.17 -23.36 2.66
C PRO A 49 -0.06 -22.33 3.80
N ALA A 50 0.54 -21.19 3.51
CA ALA A 50 0.66 -20.08 4.45
C ALA A 50 -0.65 -19.27 4.53
N TRP A 51 -1.71 -19.88 5.08
CA TRP A 51 -3.05 -19.31 5.11
C TRP A 51 -3.11 -17.91 5.73
N GLU A 52 -2.43 -17.69 6.86
CA GLU A 52 -2.40 -16.39 7.55
C GLU A 52 -1.79 -15.28 6.67
N CYS A 53 -0.69 -15.60 5.96
CA CYS A 53 -0.04 -14.65 5.07
C CYS A 53 -0.94 -14.33 3.86
N LEU A 54 -1.55 -15.36 3.26
CA LEU A 54 -2.44 -15.21 2.12
C LEU A 54 -3.69 -14.40 2.47
N GLN A 55 -4.31 -14.68 3.62
CA GLN A 55 -5.47 -13.93 4.10
C GLN A 55 -5.13 -12.45 4.31
N ARG A 56 -3.96 -12.15 4.87
CA ARG A 56 -3.50 -10.77 5.04
C ARG A 56 -3.28 -10.05 3.71
N LYS A 57 -2.74 -10.74 2.69
CA LYS A 57 -2.54 -10.16 1.35
C LYS A 57 -3.84 -9.96 0.57
N LEU A 58 -4.83 -10.81 0.82
CA LEU A 58 -6.15 -10.74 0.18
C LEU A 58 -7.14 -9.86 0.96
N ALA A 59 -6.77 -9.39 2.14
CA ALA A 59 -7.63 -8.54 2.94
C ALA A 59 -7.97 -7.25 2.18
N PRO A 60 -9.24 -6.80 2.19
CA PRO A 60 -9.59 -5.51 1.62
C PRO A 60 -8.79 -4.41 2.34
N PRO A 61 -8.42 -3.33 1.64
CA PRO A 61 -7.72 -2.23 2.28
C PRO A 61 -8.56 -1.71 3.45
N ALA A 62 -7.89 -1.29 4.53
CA ALA A 62 -8.56 -0.64 5.65
C ALA A 62 -9.42 0.50 5.08
N LYS A 63 -10.69 0.58 5.50
CA LYS A 63 -11.61 1.62 5.05
C LYS A 63 -10.94 2.97 5.30
N SER A 64 -10.58 3.68 4.23
CA SER A 64 -10.04 5.02 4.33
C SER A 64 -11.08 5.94 4.96
N ALA A 65 -10.61 7.00 5.64
CA ALA A 65 -11.48 8.01 6.20
C ALA A 65 -12.51 8.46 5.15
N LYS A 66 -13.79 8.58 5.55
CA LYS A 66 -14.88 8.99 4.65
C LYS A 66 -14.41 10.18 3.82
N SER A 67 -14.31 9.98 2.50
CA SER A 67 -14.15 11.07 1.55
C SER A 67 -15.26 12.11 1.81
N PRO A 68 -15.01 13.40 1.58
CA PRO A 68 -16.04 14.43 1.69
C PRO A 68 -17.31 13.97 0.98
N ALA A 69 -18.48 14.32 1.53
CA ALA A 69 -19.77 13.84 1.06
C ALA A 69 -19.98 14.23 -0.40
N LEU A 70 -19.63 13.32 -1.31
CA LEU A 70 -19.92 13.44 -2.73
C LEU A 70 -21.44 13.42 -2.92
N PRO A 71 -21.97 14.11 -3.94
CA PRO A 71 -23.34 13.92 -4.36
C PRO A 71 -23.64 12.42 -4.55
N GLU A 72 -24.86 12.01 -4.19
CA GLU A 72 -25.22 10.59 -4.20
C GLU A 72 -24.99 9.92 -5.55
N ALA A 73 -25.31 10.63 -6.65
CA ALA A 73 -25.09 10.14 -8.01
C ALA A 73 -23.60 9.82 -8.26
N GLU A 74 -22.69 10.70 -7.85
CA GLU A 74 -21.26 10.49 -8.03
C GLU A 74 -20.73 9.35 -7.15
N ARG A 75 -21.25 9.22 -5.93
CA ARG A 75 -20.93 8.11 -5.04
C ARG A 75 -21.35 6.77 -5.66
N LEU A 76 -22.54 6.69 -6.27
CA LEU A 76 -23.02 5.48 -6.94
C LEU A 76 -22.18 5.13 -8.18
N MET A 77 -21.78 6.11 -8.98
CA MET A 77 -20.91 5.90 -10.15
C MET A 77 -19.52 5.38 -9.79
N ARG A 78 -19.03 5.68 -8.58
CA ARG A 78 -17.73 5.20 -8.06
C ARG A 78 -17.81 3.82 -7.40
N GLN A 79 -19.00 3.29 -7.14
CA GLN A 79 -19.13 1.96 -6.55
C GLN A 79 -18.83 0.88 -7.59
N PRO A 80 -18.11 -0.19 -7.21
CA PRO A 80 -17.88 -1.30 -8.11
C PRO A 80 -19.22 -1.99 -8.40
N GLY A 81 -19.45 -2.35 -9.68
CA GLY A 81 -20.76 -2.86 -10.13
C GLY A 81 -21.25 -4.11 -9.39
N ASN A 82 -20.35 -4.89 -8.77
CA ASN A 82 -20.71 -6.02 -7.93
C ASN A 82 -21.49 -5.61 -6.65
N GLN A 83 -21.27 -4.41 -6.11
CA GLN A 83 -22.01 -3.88 -4.97
C GLN A 83 -23.39 -3.36 -5.38
N LEU A 84 -23.53 -2.97 -6.65
CA LEU A 84 -24.77 -2.44 -7.22
C LEU A 84 -25.67 -3.55 -7.82
N MET A 85 -25.28 -4.83 -7.67
CA MET A 85 -25.95 -5.96 -8.33
C MET A 85 -26.09 -5.79 -9.85
N GLN A 86 -25.20 -5.00 -10.45
CA GLN A 86 -25.16 -4.77 -11.89
C GLN A 86 -24.40 -5.90 -12.59
N TYR A 87 -24.63 -6.01 -13.90
CA TYR A 87 -23.89 -6.95 -14.73
C TYR A 87 -22.38 -6.75 -14.59
N ASN A 88 -21.67 -7.85 -14.35
CA ASN A 88 -20.21 -7.90 -14.29
C ASN A 88 -19.72 -9.02 -15.22
N LEU A 89 -18.97 -8.64 -16.26
CA LEU A 89 -18.41 -9.58 -17.23
C LEU A 89 -17.46 -10.59 -16.56
N GLU A 90 -16.58 -10.13 -15.68
CA GLU A 90 -15.63 -11.01 -15.00
C GLU A 90 -16.35 -11.95 -14.01
N GLY A 91 -17.39 -11.46 -13.34
CA GLY A 91 -18.24 -12.29 -12.48
C GLY A 91 -19.01 -13.37 -13.25
N THR A 92 -19.48 -13.05 -14.46
CA THR A 92 -20.16 -14.02 -15.32
C THR A 92 -19.18 -15.02 -15.94
N ARG A 93 -18.01 -14.59 -16.39
CA ARG A 93 -16.91 -15.47 -16.83
C ARG A 93 -16.50 -16.45 -15.73
N GLN A 94 -16.38 -16.00 -14.49
CA GLN A 94 -16.01 -16.86 -13.35
C GLN A 94 -17.08 -17.92 -13.03
N ARG A 95 -18.37 -17.61 -13.20
CA ARG A 95 -19.46 -18.56 -12.97
C ARG A 95 -19.62 -19.56 -14.12
N MET A 96 -19.49 -19.08 -15.35
CA MET A 96 -19.68 -19.88 -16.55
C MET A 96 -18.46 -20.75 -16.86
N GLY A 97 -17.26 -20.27 -16.57
CA GLY A 97 -16.01 -20.92 -16.97
C GLY A 97 -15.96 -21.07 -18.49
N ASP A 98 -15.59 -22.27 -18.95
CA ASP A 98 -15.49 -22.60 -20.38
C ASP A 98 -16.84 -22.54 -21.12
N ALA A 99 -17.95 -22.53 -20.39
CA ALA A 99 -19.30 -22.43 -20.93
C ALA A 99 -19.67 -21.00 -21.39
N PHE A 100 -18.85 -20.00 -21.08
CA PHE A 100 -19.13 -18.60 -21.42
C PHE A 100 -19.24 -18.40 -22.93
N GLY A 101 -20.40 -17.92 -23.39
CA GLY A 101 -20.69 -17.72 -24.81
C GLY A 101 -21.02 -19.00 -25.59
N ARG A 102 -21.06 -20.17 -24.95
CA ARG A 102 -21.38 -21.47 -25.59
C ARG A 102 -22.62 -22.16 -25.00
N SER A 103 -22.98 -21.85 -23.76
CA SER A 103 -24.12 -22.45 -23.06
C SER A 103 -24.79 -21.42 -22.14
N VAL A 104 -26.05 -21.68 -21.76
CA VAL A 104 -26.78 -20.94 -20.72
C VAL A 104 -26.62 -21.57 -19.33
N VAL A 105 -26.04 -22.77 -19.26
CA VAL A 105 -25.80 -23.50 -18.00
C VAL A 105 -24.34 -23.32 -17.59
N PRO A 106 -24.06 -22.89 -16.34
CA PRO A 106 -22.69 -22.73 -15.85
C PRO A 106 -21.98 -24.08 -15.72
N GLN A 107 -20.65 -24.08 -15.89
CA GLN A 107 -19.81 -25.26 -15.66
C GLN A 107 -19.82 -25.71 -14.19
N ARG A 108 -19.95 -24.77 -13.25
CA ARG A 108 -20.02 -25.10 -11.83
C ARG A 108 -21.40 -25.67 -11.50
N PRO A 109 -21.49 -26.83 -10.84
CA PRO A 109 -22.76 -27.37 -10.36
C PRO A 109 -23.52 -26.34 -9.49
N ALA A 110 -24.85 -26.36 -9.57
CA ALA A 110 -25.69 -25.65 -8.61
C ALA A 110 -25.37 -26.19 -7.20
N ARG A 111 -25.13 -25.28 -6.26
CA ARG A 111 -24.81 -25.62 -4.88
C ARG A 111 -26.09 -25.77 -4.07
#